data_AF-A0A349J950-F1
#
_entry.id   AF-A0A349J950-F1
#
_cell.length_a   1.000
_cell.length_b   1.000
_cell.length_c   1.000
_cell.angle_alpha   90.00
_cell.angle_beta   90.00
_cell.angle_gamma   90.00
#
_symmetry.space_group_name_H-M   'P 1'
#
loop_
_entity.id
_entity.type
_entity.pdbx_description
1 polymer ?
#
loop_
_entity_poly.entity_id
_entity_poly.type
_entity_poly.pdbx_seq_one_letter_code
_entity_poly.pdbx_strand_id
1 'polypeptide(L)'
;MGAHASHNMHGNSLASFATLDLTDRQRAVFDVYRGSTVALTDREVATARRFQDMNAVRPIITRLRDEGLLTEAGKIKCPVTGKTVRLVTTLL
;
A
#
# COMPACT_ATOMS: atom_id res chain seq x y z
N MET A 1 -25.43 -12.21 32.34
CA MET A 1 -25.04 -11.15 31.39
C MET A 1 -23.50 -11.09 31.37
N GLY A 2 -22.84 -11.64 30.35
CA GLY A 2 -21.37 -11.66 30.26
C GLY A 2 -20.90 -10.67 29.20
N ALA A 3 -20.10 -9.68 29.61
CA ALA A 3 -19.52 -8.69 28.72
C ALA A 3 -18.43 -9.35 27.86
N HIS A 4 -18.61 -9.36 26.54
CA HIS A 4 -17.54 -9.73 25.62
C HIS A 4 -16.56 -8.56 25.53
N ALA A 5 -15.35 -8.78 26.06
CA ALA A 5 -14.24 -7.84 25.98
C ALA A 5 -13.94 -7.52 24.51
N SER A 6 -13.90 -6.23 24.21
CA SER A 6 -13.44 -5.69 22.94
C SER A 6 -12.01 -6.16 22.69
N HIS A 7 -11.82 -7.03 21.70
CA HIS A 7 -10.48 -7.41 21.23
C HIS A 7 -9.84 -6.20 20.56
N ASN A 8 -9.17 -5.38 21.38
CA ASN A 8 -8.32 -4.30 20.95
C ASN A 8 -7.01 -4.86 20.39
N MET A 9 -7.06 -5.50 19.22
CA MET A 9 -5.85 -5.88 18.48
C MET A 9 -5.37 -4.69 17.65
N HIS A 10 -4.77 -3.70 18.31
CA HIS A 10 -3.90 -2.71 17.67
C HIS A 10 -2.55 -2.74 18.39
N GLY A 11 -1.68 -3.66 17.98
CA GLY A 11 -0.36 -3.83 18.60
C GLY A 11 0.71 -4.53 17.78
N ASN A 12 0.42 -4.98 16.55
CA ASN A 12 1.37 -5.80 15.77
C ASN A 12 1.93 -5.12 14.50
N SER A 13 1.62 -3.85 14.24
CA SER A 13 1.98 -3.22 12.96
C SER A 13 3.38 -2.57 12.95
N LEU A 14 4.00 -2.32 14.12
CA LEU A 14 5.32 -1.69 14.20
C LEU A 14 6.48 -2.70 14.30
N ALA A 15 6.29 -3.81 15.00
CA ALA A 15 7.35 -4.79 15.24
C ALA A 15 7.73 -5.58 13.98
N SER A 16 6.76 -5.94 13.14
CA SER A 16 7.02 -6.63 11.86
C SER A 16 7.64 -5.74 10.79
N PHE A 17 7.62 -4.41 10.96
CA PHE A 17 8.10 -3.45 9.95
C PHE A 17 9.62 -3.24 10.02
N ALA A 18 10.21 -3.28 11.22
CA ALA A 18 11.67 -3.14 11.38
C ALA A 18 12.44 -4.32 10.78
N THR A 19 11.77 -5.46 10.58
CA THR A 19 12.35 -6.71 10.07
C THR A 19 12.15 -6.92 8.56
N LEU A 20 11.41 -6.03 7.87
CA LEU A 20 11.26 -6.13 6.41
C LEU A 20 12.52 -5.63 5.71
N ASP A 21 13.17 -6.50 4.95
CA ASP A 21 14.33 -6.21 4.11
C ASP A 21 13.90 -5.46 2.83
N LEU A 22 13.44 -4.23 3.01
CA LEU A 22 13.06 -3.32 1.93
C LEU A 22 14.16 -2.31 1.68
N THR A 23 14.50 -2.11 0.40
CA THR A 23 15.28 -0.95 -0.04
C THR A 23 14.58 0.35 0.32
N ASP A 24 15.32 1.45 0.44
CA ASP A 24 14.75 2.77 0.77
C ASP A 24 13.61 3.18 -0.16
N ARG A 25 13.70 2.82 -1.45
CA ARG A 25 12.66 3.12 -2.43
C ARG A 25 11.41 2.26 -2.23
N GLN A 26 11.56 0.97 -1.93
CA GLN A 26 10.43 0.09 -1.60
C GLN A 26 9.74 0.56 -0.32
N ARG A 27 10.52 0.89 0.71
CA ARG A 27 10.00 1.45 1.96
C ARG A 27 9.24 2.75 1.71
N ALA A 28 9.80 3.65 0.91
CA ALA A 28 9.14 4.90 0.58
C ALA A 28 7.77 4.71 -0.12
N VAL A 29 7.65 3.73 -1.03
CA VAL A 29 6.39 3.36 -1.68
C VAL A 29 5.42 2.73 -0.69
N PHE A 30 5.88 1.78 0.11
CA PHE A 30 5.07 1.09 1.10
C PHE A 30 4.50 2.04 2.15
N ASP A 31 5.32 2.98 2.65
CA ASP A 31 4.91 3.99 3.63
C ASP A 31 3.73 4.86 3.14
N VAL A 32 3.62 5.10 1.83
CA VAL A 32 2.47 5.84 1.28
C VAL A 32 1.19 5.04 1.44
N TYR A 33 1.22 3.75 1.11
CA TYR A 33 0.06 2.89 1.28
C TYR A 33 -0.30 2.75 2.76
N ARG A 34 0.70 2.54 3.63
CA ARG A 34 0.49 2.41 5.07
C ARG A 34 -0.06 3.68 5.71
N GLY A 35 0.37 4.85 5.23
CA GLY A 35 -0.14 6.14 5.69
C GLY A 35 -1.53 6.48 5.17
N SER A 36 -2.09 5.66 4.27
CA SER A 36 -3.39 5.88 3.64
C SER A 36 -4.42 4.91 4.18
N THR A 37 -5.59 5.41 4.58
CA THR A 37 -6.75 4.56 4.95
C THR A 37 -7.58 4.11 3.76
N VAL A 38 -7.25 4.60 2.56
CA VAL A 38 -7.95 4.30 1.31
C VAL A 38 -7.02 3.58 0.34
N ALA A 39 -7.60 2.76 -0.53
CA ALA A 39 -6.86 2.16 -1.63
C ALA A 39 -6.43 3.24 -2.62
N LEU A 40 -5.16 3.18 -3.04
CA LEU A 40 -4.54 4.14 -3.94
C LEU A 40 -4.16 3.46 -5.25
N THR A 41 -4.17 4.23 -6.33
CA THR A 41 -3.61 3.82 -7.61
C THR A 41 -2.09 3.97 -7.61
N ASP A 42 -1.41 3.21 -8.47
CA ASP A 42 0.03 3.35 -8.70
C ASP A 42 0.47 4.80 -8.97
N ARG A 43 -0.40 5.58 -9.64
CA ARG A 43 -0.14 6.98 -9.97
C ARG A 43 -0.25 7.89 -8.74
N GLU A 44 -1.27 7.72 -7.91
CA GLU A 44 -1.40 8.51 -6.68
C GLU A 44 -0.20 8.30 -5.76
N VAL A 45 0.29 7.06 -5.67
CA VAL A 45 1.51 6.76 -4.91
C VAL A 45 2.75 7.41 -5.52
N ALA A 46 2.89 7.36 -6.84
CA ALA A 46 3.97 8.05 -7.53
C ALA A 46 3.94 9.57 -7.25
N THR A 47 2.76 10.18 -7.32
CA THR A 47 2.56 11.61 -7.06
C THR A 47 2.86 11.98 -5.62
N ALA A 48 2.39 11.19 -4.64
CA ALA A 48 2.60 11.46 -3.21
C ALA A 48 4.08 11.56 -2.83
N ARG A 49 4.94 10.76 -3.47
CA ARG A 49 6.40 10.75 -3.24
C ARG A 49 7.20 11.48 -4.30
N ARG A 50 6.53 12.20 -5.21
CA ARG A 50 7.15 12.93 -6.32
C ARG A 50 8.07 12.06 -7.18
N PHE A 51 7.74 10.77 -7.31
CA PHE A 51 8.44 9.89 -8.23
C PHE A 51 8.17 10.35 -9.67
N GLN A 52 9.24 10.74 -10.37
CA GLN A 52 9.13 11.27 -11.74
C GLN A 52 8.85 10.17 -12.77
N ASP A 53 9.38 8.96 -12.52
CA ASP A 53 9.21 7.82 -13.40
C ASP A 53 8.28 6.77 -12.78
N MET A 54 7.08 6.66 -13.35
CA MET A 54 6.11 5.64 -12.98
C MET A 54 6.60 4.22 -13.31
N ASN A 55 7.46 4.05 -14.32
CA ASN A 55 8.03 2.76 -14.68
C ASN A 55 9.01 2.25 -13.63
N ALA A 56 9.57 3.13 -12.79
CA ALA A 56 10.37 2.74 -11.63
C ALA A 56 9.51 2.31 -10.43
N VAL A 57 8.26 2.79 -10.33
CA VAL A 57 7.36 2.52 -9.19
C VAL A 57 6.55 1.24 -9.37
N ARG A 58 6.09 0.95 -10.60
CA ARG A 58 5.24 -0.22 -10.88
C ARG A 58 5.89 -1.57 -10.52
N PRO A 59 7.18 -1.82 -10.81
CA PRO A 59 7.84 -3.07 -10.40
C PRO A 59 7.90 -3.21 -8.88
N ILE A 60 8.09 -2.09 -8.17
CA ILE A 60 8.12 -2.05 -6.70
C ILE A 60 6.75 -2.42 -6.12
N ILE A 61 5.67 -1.80 -6.59
CA ILE A 61 4.31 -2.12 -6.14
C ILE A 61 3.98 -3.59 -6.42
N THR A 62 4.39 -4.09 -7.59
CA THR A 62 4.16 -5.49 -7.97
C THR A 62 4.92 -6.42 -7.02
N ARG A 63 6.20 -6.16 -6.77
CA ARG A 63 6.99 -6.93 -5.81
C ARG A 63 6.42 -6.90 -4.39
N LEU A 64 5.99 -5.74 -3.90
CA LEU A 64 5.37 -5.61 -2.57
C LEU A 64 4.04 -6.39 -2.48
N ARG A 65 3.30 -6.53 -3.58
CA ARG A 65 2.13 -7.41 -3.65
C ARG A 65 2.53 -8.88 -3.64
N ASP A 66 3.54 -9.26 -4.41
CA ASP A 66 4.02 -10.64 -4.50
C ASP A 66 4.59 -11.12 -3.15
N GLU A 67 5.19 -10.21 -2.38
CA GLU A 67 5.64 -10.42 -1.00
C GLU A 67 4.48 -10.41 0.03
N GLY A 68 3.23 -10.19 -0.40
CA GLY A 68 2.05 -10.19 0.46
C GLY A 68 1.92 -8.96 1.37
N LEU A 69 2.68 -7.89 1.11
CA LEU A 69 2.63 -6.64 1.89
C LEU A 69 1.52 -5.71 1.42
N LEU A 70 1.17 -5.79 0.14
CA LEU A 70 0.08 -5.04 -0.49
C LEU A 70 -0.95 -5.99 -1.08
N THR A 71 -2.20 -5.54 -1.18
CA THR A 71 -3.27 -6.27 -1.86
C THR A 71 -4.00 -5.39 -2.86
N GLU A 72 -4.52 -6.01 -3.93
CA GLU A 72 -5.39 -5.32 -4.87
C GLU A 72 -6.80 -5.24 -4.27
N ALA A 73 -7.23 -4.02 -3.94
CA ALA A 73 -8.55 -3.75 -3.38
C ALA A 73 -9.64 -3.65 -4.46
N GLY A 74 -9.25 -3.41 -5.72
CA GLY A 74 -10.19 -3.31 -6.82
C GLY A 74 -9.61 -2.58 -8.02
N LYS A 75 -10.49 -2.00 -8.85
CA LYS A 75 -10.13 -1.26 -10.05
C LYS A 75 -11.00 -0.03 -10.20
N ILE A 76 -10.42 1.07 -10.68
CA ILE A 76 -11.11 2.34 -10.92
C ILE A 76 -10.78 2.88 -12.32
N LYS A 77 -11.69 3.63 -12.93
CA LYS A 77 -11.41 4.32 -14.19
C LYS A 77 -10.54 5.55 -13.90
N CYS A 78 -9.35 5.60 -14.47
CA CYS A 78 -8.44 6.74 -14.33
C CYS A 78 -9.02 7.96 -15.04
N PRO A 79 -9.24 9.10 -14.35
CA PRO A 79 -9.82 10.29 -14.98
C PRO A 79 -8.89 10.92 -16.02
N VAL A 80 -7.57 10.71 -15.89
CA VAL A 80 -6.56 11.30 -16.79
C VAL A 80 -6.43 10.53 -18.10
N THR A 81 -6.47 9.19 -18.05
CA THR A 81 -6.22 8.35 -19.24
C THR A 81 -7.47 7.67 -19.78
N GLY A 82 -8.58 7.71 -19.05
CA GLY A 82 -9.81 6.98 -19.36
C GLY A 82 -9.70 5.46 -19.18
N LYS A 83 -8.51 4.92 -18.87
CA LYS A 83 -8.25 3.49 -18.71
C LYS A 83 -8.58 3.01 -17.30
N THR A 84 -9.00 1.76 -17.19
CA THR A 84 -9.15 1.08 -15.89
C THR A 84 -7.78 0.81 -15.28
N VAL A 85 -7.56 1.30 -14.07
CA VAL A 85 -6.34 1.12 -13.28
C VAL A 85 -6.66 0.38 -11.98
N ARG A 86 -5.69 -0.37 -11.46
CA ARG A 86 -5.83 -1.07 -10.18
C ARG A 86 -5.79 -0.10 -9.00
N LEU A 87 -6.51 -0.47 -7.95
CA LEU A 87 -6.44 0.11 -6.62
C LEU A 87 -5.73 -0.87 -5.70
N VAL A 88 -4.75 -0.37 -4.96
CA VAL A 88 -3.89 -1.15 -4.08
C VAL A 88 -3.96 -0.56 -2.68
N THR A 89 -3.98 -1.43 -1.66
CA THR A 89 -4.00 -1.04 -0.25
C THR A 89 -3.09 -1.96 0.56
N THR A 90 -2.80 -1.59 1.81
CA THR A 90 -2.07 -2.45 2.74
C THR A 90 -2.97 -3.52 3.32
N LEU A 91 -2.40 -4.66 3.66
CA LEU A 91 -3.08 -5.71 4.44
C LEU A 91 -3.01 -5.47 5.97
N LEU A 92 -2.38 -4.37 6.39
CA LEU A 92 -2.12 -4.01 7.78
C LEU A 92 -3.11 -2.99 8.31
#